data_AF-A0A7K9EEB9-F1
#
_entry.id   AF-A0A7K9EEB9-F1
#
_cell.length_a   1.000
_cell.length_b   1.000
_cell.length_c   1.000
_cell.angle_alpha   90.00
_cell.angle_beta   90.00
_cell.angle_gamma   90.00
#
_symmetry.space_group_name_H-M   'P 1'
#
loop_
_entity.id
_entity.type
_entity.pdbx_description
1 polymer ?
#
loop_
_entity_poly.entity_id
_entity_poly.type
_entity_poly.pdbx_seq_one_letter_code
_entity_poly.pdbx_strand_id
1 'polypeptide(L)' 'RVLDLCRNVKERIVRECKEKGVQFAPLSTCRVTQTYDAGACVYFYFAFNYRGISDPIHVYEQIEVM' A
#
# COMPACT_ATOMS: atom_id res chain seq x y z
N ARG A 1 -18.04 1.35 2.82
CA ARG A 1 -16.80 0.94 3.53
C ARG A 1 -15.71 0.43 2.60
N VAL A 2 -15.97 -0.50 1.66
CA VAL A 2 -14.93 -1.01 0.73
C VAL A 2 -14.27 0.11 -0.08
N LEU A 3 -15.06 1.05 -0.63
CA LEU A 3 -14.52 2.18 -1.39
C LEU A 3 -13.58 3.07 -0.56
N ASP A 4 -14.00 3.45 0.64
CA ASP A 4 -13.19 4.27 1.54
C ASP A 4 -11.93 3.53 2.00
N LEU A 5 -12.04 2.23 2.30
CA LEU A 5 -10.89 1.38 2.64
C LEU A 5 -9.88 1.36 1.49
N CYS A 6 -10.32 1.09 0.26
CA CYS A 6 -9.43 1.08 -0.91
C CYS A 6 -8.76 2.44 -1.15
N ARG A 7 -9.48 3.56 -0.98
CA ARG A 7 -8.92 4.90 -1.13
C ARG A 7 -7.89 5.18 -0.04
N ASN A 8 -8.28 5.01 1.22
CA ASN A 8 -7.47 5.37 2.37
C ASN A 8 -6.19 4.54 2.49
N VAL A 9 -6.25 3.22 2.19
CA VAL A 9 -5.04 2.36 2.19
C VAL A 9 -4.05 2.80 1.11
N LYS A 10 -4.53 3.10 -0.11
CA LYS A 10 -3.64 3.56 -1.19
C LYS A 10 -3.01 4.91 -0.87
N GLU A 11 -3.80 5.85 -0.33
CA GLU A 11 -3.29 7.15 0.10
C GLU A 11 -2.29 7.01 1.25
N ARG A 12 -2.52 6.09 2.19
CA ARG A 12 -1.59 5.82 3.29
C ARG A 12 -0.25 5.30 2.76
N ILE A 13 -0.25 4.31 1.88
CA ILE A 13 0.97 3.76 1.27
C ILE A 13 1.77 4.87 0.56
N VAL A 14 1.11 5.71 -0.24
CA VAL A 14 1.77 6.82 -0.94
C VAL A 14 2.40 7.81 0.05
N ARG A 15 1.69 8.16 1.13
CA ARG A 15 2.20 9.07 2.15
C ARG A 15 3.40 8.49 2.90
N GLU A 16 3.30 7.25 3.36
CA GLU A 16 4.37 6.58 4.12
C GLU A 16 5.63 6.38 3.27
N CYS A 17 5.50 5.98 2.00
CA CYS A 17 6.62 5.91 1.06
C CYS A 17 7.32 7.27 0.93
N LYS A 18 6.56 8.36 0.78
CA LYS A 18 7.11 9.71 0.68
C LYS A 18 7.86 10.12 1.96
N GLU A 19 7.28 9.86 3.12
CA GLU A 19 7.89 10.19 4.43
C GLU A 19 9.18 9.39 4.71
N LYS A 20 9.28 8.17 4.17
CA LYS A 20 10.46 7.29 4.30
C LYS A 20 11.50 7.46 3.18
N GLY A 21 11.34 8.48 2.33
CA GLY A 21 12.34 8.84 1.31
C GLY A 21 12.29 8.02 0.03
N VAL A 22 11.21 7.26 -0.24
CA VAL A 22 11.03 6.59 -1.51
C VAL A 22 10.90 7.62 -2.62
N GLN A 23 11.79 7.57 -3.60
CA GLN A 23 11.98 8.62 -4.60
C GLN A 23 10.82 8.74 -5.59
N PHE A 24 10.19 7.62 -5.92
CA PHE A 24 9.13 7.53 -6.93
C PHE A 24 7.82 7.10 -6.28
N ALA A 25 6.70 7.48 -6.89
CA ALA A 25 5.39 7.02 -6.43
C ALA A 25 5.36 5.47 -6.42
N PRO A 26 4.92 4.85 -5.31
CA PRO A 26 4.80 3.40 -5.25
C PRO A 26 3.69 2.91 -6.18
N LEU A 27 3.82 1.67 -6.65
CA LEU A 27 2.67 0.92 -7.12
C LEU A 27 1.81 0.61 -5.89
N SER A 28 0.60 1.15 -5.85
CA SER A 28 -0.37 0.89 -4.81
C SER A 28 -1.73 0.68 -5.44
N THR A 29 -2.08 -0.59 -5.67
CA THR A 29 -3.30 -1.00 -6.39
C THR A 29 -4.07 -2.05 -5.60
N CYS A 30 -5.34 -2.22 -5.93
CA CYS A 30 -6.21 -3.18 -5.26
C CYS A 30 -7.27 -3.74 -6.20
N ARG A 31 -7.74 -4.95 -5.91
CA ARG A 31 -8.88 -5.57 -6.59
C ARG A 31 -9.80 -6.26 -5.60
N VAL A 32 -11.10 -6.25 -5.89
CA VAL A 32 -12.05 -7.12 -5.20
C VAL A 32 -11.94 -8.50 -5.82
N THR A 33 -11.64 -9.51 -4.99
CA THR A 33 -11.41 -10.88 -5.46
C THR A 33 -12.58 -11.81 -5.17
N GLN A 34 -13.39 -11.49 -4.16
CA GLN A 34 -14.52 -12.31 -3.71
C GLN A 34 -15.63 -11.42 -3.15
N THR A 35 -16.87 -11.84 -3.30
CA THR A 35 -18.07 -11.18 -2.76
C THR A 35 -18.83 -12.11 -1.85
N TYR A 36 -19.44 -11.55 -0.81
CA TYR A 36 -20.18 -12.23 0.24
C TYR A 36 -21.44 -11.44 0.56
N ASP A 37 -22.46 -12.07 1.14
CA ASP A 37 -23.70 -11.37 1.55
C ASP A 37 -23.41 -10.18 2.48
N ALA A 38 -22.40 -10.33 3.35
CA ALA A 38 -22.00 -9.30 4.31
C ALA A 38 -20.83 -8.40 3.83
N GLY A 39 -20.23 -8.61 2.66
CA GLY A 39 -19.06 -7.84 2.24
C GLY A 39 -18.25 -8.38 1.07
N ALA A 40 -16.96 -8.03 1.03
CA ALA A 40 -16.06 -8.39 -0.06
C ALA A 40 -14.63 -8.59 0.43
N CYS A 41 -13.87 -9.47 -0.22
CA CYS A 41 -12.42 -9.59 -0.04
C CYS A 41 -11.72 -8.59 -0.97
N VAL A 42 -10.82 -7.78 -0.41
CA VAL A 42 -10.00 -6.82 -1.16
C VAL A 42 -8.54 -7.26 -1.07
N TYR A 43 -7.91 -7.42 -2.22
CA TYR A 43 -6.50 -7.79 -2.33
C TYR A 43 -5.68 -6.60 -2.84
N PHE A 44 -4.61 -6.25 -2.12
CA PHE A 44 -3.72 -5.14 -2.46
C PHE A 44 -2.41 -5.64 -3.07
N TYR A 45 -1.85 -4.87 -3.99
CA TYR A 45 -0.46 -4.99 -4.42
C TYR A 45 0.26 -3.70 -4.10
N PHE A 46 1.39 -3.83 -3.40
CA PHE A 46 2.27 -2.76 -3.00
C PHE A 46 3.68 -3.06 -3.49
N ALA A 47 4.29 -2.12 -4.22
CA ALA A 47 5.69 -2.19 -4.60
C ALA A 47 6.29 -0.79 -4.76
N PHE A 48 7.59 -0.63 -4.54
CA PHE A 48 8.30 0.62 -4.81
C PHE A 48 9.73 0.36 -5.29
N ASN A 49 10.29 1.35 -5.99
CA ASN A 49 11.70 1.33 -6.37
C ASN A 49 12.54 1.73 -5.15
N TYR A 50 13.34 0.80 -4.65
CA TYR A 50 14.14 0.96 -3.44
C TYR A 50 15.50 1.64 -3.66
N ARG A 51 15.84 2.06 -4.89
CA ARG A 51 17.11 2.73 -5.16
C ARG A 51 17.28 3.97 -4.27
N GLY A 52 18.42 4.05 -3.59
CA GLY A 52 18.74 5.15 -2.69
C GLY A 52 18.18 5.01 -1.26
N ILE A 53 17.50 3.90 -0.94
CA ILE A 53 17.08 3.58 0.43
C ILE A 53 18.14 2.71 1.11
N SER A 54 18.58 3.12 2.30
CA SER A 54 19.64 2.45 3.05
C SER A 54 19.24 1.06 3.56
N ASP A 55 18.04 0.92 4.11
CA ASP A 55 17.48 -0.35 4.58
C ASP A 55 16.08 -0.58 3.98
N PRO A 56 16.02 -1.08 2.73
CA PRO A 56 14.79 -1.13 1.97
C PRO A 56 13.81 -2.18 2.49
N ILE A 57 14.29 -3.24 3.14
CA ILE A 57 13.44 -4.27 3.75
C ILE A 57 12.77 -3.70 4.98
N HIS A 58 13.53 -3.04 5.86
CA HIS A 58 12.94 -2.43 7.04
C HIS A 58 11.93 -1.33 6.69
N VAL A 59 12.23 -0.51 5.67
CA VAL A 59 11.27 0.48 5.16
C VAL A 59 10.00 -0.19 4.63
N TYR A 60 10.11 -1.29 3.89
CA TYR A 60 8.95 -2.05 3.41
C TYR A 60 8.10 -2.57 4.57
N GLU A 61 8.72 -3.25 5.54
CA GLU A 61 8.04 -3.80 6.73
C GLU A 61 7.30 -2.71 7.51
N GLN A 62 7.94 -1.57 7.73
CA GLN A 62 7.31 -0.44 8.42
C GLN A 62 6.09 0.09 7.68
N ILE A 63 6.09 0.08 6.35
CA ILE A 63 4.94 0.57 5.55
C ILE A 63 3.80 -0.46 5.55
N GLU A 64 4.12 -1.77 5.52
CA GLU A 64 3.14 -2.85 5.48
C GLU A 64 2.30 -2.95 6.77
N VAL A 65 2.91 -2.68 7.94
CA VAL A 65 2.25 -2.82 9.25
C VAL A 65 1.42 -1.61 9.70
N MET A 66 1.36 -0.53 8.89
CA MET A 66 0.69 0.75 9.21
C MET A 66 -0.81 0.76 8.95
#